data_AF-A0A843BYA9-F1
#
_entry.id   AF-A0A843BYA9-F1
#
_cell.length_a   1.000
_cell.length_b   1.000
_cell.length_c   1.000
_cell.angle_alpha   90.00
_cell.angle_beta   90.00
_cell.angle_gamma   90.00
#
_symmetry.space_group_name_H-M   'P 1'
#
loop_
_entity.id
_entity.type
_entity.pdbx_description
1 polymer ?
#
loop_
_entity_poly.entity_id
_entity_poly.type
_entity_poly.pdbx_seq_one_letter_code
_entity_poly.pdbx_strand_id
1 'polypeptide(L)'
;MPIITEDTVMEFYLNLVKENSIQFLIKQKELKTIVIKNIRILQKESDMHVKIKTAKNLWKALFEAAMTFIDPDKQGFDKLFLYFNRFVEFEELIFASEAFYRDHTLHCLWVYFLGEYIFHNPQFSNLFVNKERTIKNTSKFRKVLVSLEHPNIFGNFIKRLDNIIGITKLSDSIRCVIALAHDLGYPLKKIDKINTEIGKLLPYFAISEFSKFAFEYENIQQFFLENFLQLLSDEIGMAVDSSGLEFEELQLIATPYNKIGHISTLIENEIEPDPQLIQELKDTLEGTSEKEKYLLRKIFFGKGKIDKSMSQVLRYANDFEDYRHGIMSSYLLMKTLNSFSNIKITYSNPDDLPLEELDFATIYGKMKILKAMADHTSSGYQIMDFDNYSAQLILIDEIEEFSRISRANQYRTFVNQFCKCEVNMENECLCIDFIFDDNEIDDLDPSRAFKDKCRRFISVLDIPNLTSNISIRFRCIGQLKKDKKTYELQLSKNHVKISIDGVEKEDINEYLKSAEFVREKNIR
;
A
#
# COMPACT_ATOMS: atom_id res chain seq x y z
N MET A 1 0.34 18.19 20.10
CA MET A 1 0.25 18.21 18.62
C MET A 1 -1.25 18.17 18.27
N PRO A 2 -1.73 18.30 17.01
CA PRO A 2 -3.17 18.19 16.76
C PRO A 2 -3.61 16.72 16.93
N ILE A 3 -4.66 16.50 17.72
CA ILE A 3 -5.27 15.19 17.90
C ILE A 3 -5.98 14.78 16.60
N ILE A 4 -5.68 13.59 16.11
CA ILE A 4 -6.37 12.98 14.97
C ILE A 4 -7.59 12.22 15.49
N THR A 5 -8.74 12.50 14.89
CA THR A 5 -10.04 11.89 15.20
C THR A 5 -10.74 11.47 13.92
N GLU A 6 -11.80 10.67 14.03
CA GLU A 6 -12.67 10.33 12.89
C GLU A 6 -13.17 11.60 12.17
N ASP A 7 -13.61 12.61 12.92
CA ASP A 7 -14.10 13.88 12.37
C ASP A 7 -13.02 14.67 11.64
N THR A 8 -11.80 14.69 12.20
CA THR A 8 -10.64 15.38 11.59
C THR A 8 -10.37 14.84 10.18
N VAL A 9 -10.29 13.51 10.04
CA VAL A 9 -9.96 12.88 8.75
C VAL A 9 -11.15 12.93 7.77
N MET A 10 -12.38 12.81 8.26
CA MET A 10 -13.59 12.92 7.44
C MET A 10 -13.77 14.33 6.88
N GLU A 11 -13.61 15.38 7.69
CA GLU A 11 -13.77 16.76 7.21
C GLU A 11 -12.67 17.13 6.21
N PHE A 12 -11.43 16.67 6.46
CA PHE A 12 -10.34 16.83 5.51
C PHE A 12 -10.67 16.18 4.16
N TYR A 13 -11.14 14.93 4.17
CA TYR A 13 -11.54 14.23 2.94
C TYR A 13 -12.69 14.94 2.21
N LEU A 14 -13.69 15.44 2.93
CA LEU A 14 -14.78 16.22 2.33
C LEU A 14 -14.28 17.50 1.64
N ASN A 15 -13.26 18.16 2.19
CA ASN A 15 -12.62 19.30 1.54
C ASN A 15 -11.90 18.88 0.25
N LEU A 16 -11.14 17.78 0.26
CA LEU A 16 -10.53 17.24 -0.97
C LEU A 16 -11.58 16.93 -2.05
N VAL A 17 -12.72 16.35 -1.66
CA VAL A 17 -13.82 16.06 -2.59
C VAL A 17 -14.46 17.34 -3.14
N LYS A 18 -14.58 18.39 -2.32
CA LYS A 18 -15.10 19.71 -2.72
C LYS A 18 -14.16 20.41 -3.70
N GLU A 19 -12.85 20.31 -3.47
CA GLU A 19 -11.79 20.90 -4.30
C GLU A 19 -11.52 20.11 -5.59
N ASN A 20 -12.20 18.97 -5.78
CA ASN A 20 -11.97 18.04 -6.90
C ASN A 20 -10.55 17.46 -6.90
N SER A 21 -9.96 17.29 -5.72
CA SER A 21 -8.65 16.65 -5.55
C SER A 21 -8.75 15.13 -5.70
N ILE A 22 -9.88 14.51 -5.34
CA ILE A 22 -10.13 13.07 -5.51
C ILE A 22 -10.57 12.75 -6.94
N GLN A 23 -9.63 12.33 -7.79
CA GLN A 23 -9.82 12.21 -9.25
C GLN A 23 -10.98 11.29 -9.65
N PHE A 24 -11.09 10.12 -9.02
CA PHE A 24 -12.07 9.11 -9.41
C PHE A 24 -13.52 9.54 -9.12
N LEU A 25 -13.76 10.54 -8.26
CA LEU A 25 -15.11 11.03 -7.96
C LEU A 25 -15.57 12.19 -8.87
N ILE A 26 -14.66 12.86 -9.59
CA ILE A 26 -14.96 14.10 -10.33
C ILE A 26 -16.09 13.90 -11.34
N LYS A 27 -16.03 12.82 -12.12
CA LYS A 27 -17.00 12.52 -13.18
C LYS A 27 -18.19 11.67 -12.69
N GLN A 28 -18.14 11.14 -11.46
CA GLN A 28 -19.12 10.20 -10.93
C GLN A 28 -20.10 10.90 -9.96
N LYS A 29 -20.94 11.79 -10.49
CA LYS A 29 -21.79 12.71 -9.70
C LYS A 29 -22.70 12.00 -8.67
N GLU A 30 -23.30 10.88 -9.05
CA GLU A 30 -24.19 10.12 -8.18
C GLU A 30 -23.43 9.49 -7.01
N LEU A 31 -22.35 8.77 -7.29
CA LEU A 31 -21.49 8.17 -6.26
C LEU A 31 -20.85 9.23 -5.37
N LYS A 32 -20.39 10.36 -5.93
CA LYS A 32 -19.90 11.51 -5.16
C LYS A 32 -20.94 12.01 -4.15
N THR A 33 -22.21 12.08 -4.55
CA THR A 33 -23.31 12.50 -3.66
C THR A 33 -23.54 11.47 -2.55
N ILE A 34 -23.50 10.17 -2.87
CA ILE A 34 -23.63 9.09 -1.89
C ILE A 34 -22.47 9.12 -0.89
N VAL A 35 -21.23 9.29 -1.36
CA VAL A 35 -20.04 9.39 -0.51
C VAL A 35 -20.17 10.54 0.49
N ILE A 36 -20.45 11.76 0.00
CA ILE A 36 -20.62 12.94 0.86
C ILE A 36 -21.74 12.71 1.88
N LYS A 37 -22.88 12.17 1.44
CA LYS A 37 -24.03 11.91 2.32
C LYS A 37 -23.66 10.94 3.44
N ASN A 38 -23.03 9.80 3.14
CA ASN A 38 -22.70 8.82 4.15
C ASN A 38 -21.64 9.34 5.14
N ILE A 39 -20.63 10.08 4.68
CA ILE A 39 -19.66 10.72 5.58
C ILE A 39 -20.36 11.70 6.53
N ARG A 40 -21.26 12.55 6.02
CA ARG A 40 -22.03 13.49 6.85
C ARG A 40 -22.97 12.80 7.85
N ILE A 41 -23.41 11.58 7.57
CA ILE A 41 -24.17 10.75 8.51
C ILE A 41 -23.23 10.20 9.59
N LEU A 42 -22.07 9.65 9.21
CA LEU A 42 -21.07 9.12 10.15
C LEU A 42 -20.60 10.17 11.17
N GLN A 43 -20.38 11.42 10.75
CA GLN A 43 -20.00 12.54 11.63
C GLN A 43 -21.04 12.86 12.73
N LYS A 44 -22.30 12.47 12.54
CA LYS A 44 -23.40 12.83 13.46
C LYS A 44 -23.92 11.65 14.27
N GLU A 45 -23.59 10.44 13.84
CA GLU A 45 -24.18 9.23 14.38
C GLU A 45 -23.35 8.70 15.55
N SER A 46 -24.04 8.36 16.63
CA SER A 46 -23.45 7.76 17.82
C SER A 46 -23.80 6.28 17.96
N ASP A 47 -24.88 5.83 17.33
CA ASP A 47 -25.28 4.42 17.32
C ASP A 47 -24.36 3.59 16.42
N MET A 48 -23.71 2.59 17.00
CA MET A 48 -22.74 1.75 16.31
C MET A 48 -23.35 0.94 15.16
N HIS A 49 -24.59 0.44 15.31
CA HIS A 49 -25.24 -0.33 14.25
C HIS A 49 -25.54 0.57 13.03
N VAL A 50 -25.96 1.82 13.29
CA VAL A 50 -26.17 2.80 12.22
C VAL A 50 -24.84 3.22 11.59
N LYS A 51 -23.77 3.39 12.38
CA LYS A 51 -22.41 3.65 11.86
C LYS A 51 -21.96 2.53 10.93
N ILE A 52 -22.01 1.26 11.36
CA ILE A 52 -21.60 0.10 10.55
C ILE A 52 -22.42 0.01 9.26
N LYS A 53 -23.75 0.19 9.33
CA LYS A 53 -24.61 0.18 8.14
C LYS A 53 -24.24 1.30 7.17
N THR A 54 -23.93 2.49 7.67
CA THR A 54 -23.53 3.65 6.87
C THR A 54 -22.15 3.45 6.26
N ALA A 55 -21.19 2.95 7.05
CA ALA A 55 -19.85 2.56 6.62
C ALA A 55 -19.90 1.54 5.48
N LYS A 56 -20.75 0.52 5.60
CA LYS A 56 -20.95 -0.48 4.53
C LYS A 56 -21.41 0.15 3.21
N ASN A 57 -22.31 1.13 3.26
CA ASN A 57 -22.77 1.84 2.05
C ASN A 57 -21.68 2.74 1.47
N LEU A 58 -20.95 3.43 2.35
CA LEU A 58 -19.83 4.28 1.97
C LEU A 58 -18.71 3.48 1.30
N TRP A 59 -18.34 2.34 1.89
CA TRP A 59 -17.36 1.40 1.35
C TRP A 59 -17.71 0.99 -0.07
N LYS A 60 -18.95 0.56 -0.31
CA LYS A 60 -19.41 0.14 -1.65
C LYS A 60 -19.34 1.27 -2.66
N ALA A 61 -19.77 2.48 -2.28
CA ALA A 61 -19.76 3.64 -3.16
C ALA A 61 -18.33 4.08 -3.52
N LEU A 62 -17.41 4.10 -2.54
CA LEU A 62 -16.01 4.42 -2.75
C LEU A 62 -15.32 3.34 -3.59
N PHE A 63 -15.52 2.06 -3.26
CA PHE A 63 -14.97 0.94 -3.99
C PHE A 63 -15.43 0.93 -5.45
N GLU A 64 -16.74 1.07 -5.68
CA GLU A 64 -17.30 1.14 -7.04
C GLU A 64 -16.70 2.30 -7.81
N ALA A 65 -16.65 3.50 -7.22
CA ALA A 65 -16.12 4.66 -7.89
C ALA A 65 -14.62 4.49 -8.23
N ALA A 66 -13.82 4.01 -7.28
CA ALA A 66 -12.39 3.86 -7.45
C ALA A 66 -12.04 2.74 -8.45
N MET A 67 -12.65 1.55 -8.32
CA MET A 67 -12.37 0.46 -9.27
C MET A 67 -12.87 0.76 -10.67
N THR A 68 -14.06 1.37 -10.83
CA THR A 68 -14.58 1.75 -12.17
C THR A 68 -13.67 2.76 -12.87
N PHE A 69 -12.98 3.59 -12.10
CA PHE A 69 -12.03 4.55 -12.64
C PHE A 69 -10.72 3.91 -13.09
N ILE A 70 -10.31 2.81 -12.46
CA ILE A 70 -9.14 1.99 -12.87
C ILE A 70 -9.51 1.10 -14.07
N ASP A 71 -10.63 0.40 -13.99
CA ASP A 71 -11.16 -0.44 -15.07
C ASP A 71 -12.69 -0.35 -15.10
N PRO A 72 -13.31 0.04 -16.23
CA PRO A 72 -14.75 0.13 -16.36
C PRO A 72 -15.50 -1.21 -16.23
N ASP A 73 -14.83 -2.35 -16.26
CA ASP A 73 -15.44 -3.68 -16.12
C ASP A 73 -15.94 -3.94 -14.68
N LYS A 74 -17.25 -3.81 -14.49
CA LYS A 74 -17.93 -4.00 -13.20
C LYS A 74 -18.34 -5.45 -12.90
N GLN A 75 -18.04 -6.41 -13.78
CA GLN A 75 -18.48 -7.79 -13.56
C GLN A 75 -17.84 -8.36 -12.27
N GLY A 76 -18.70 -8.94 -11.42
CA GLY A 76 -18.30 -9.48 -10.11
C GLY A 76 -18.48 -8.52 -8.94
N PHE A 77 -18.82 -7.24 -9.17
CA PHE A 77 -19.07 -6.28 -8.07
C PHE A 77 -20.23 -6.74 -7.19
N ASP A 78 -21.27 -7.31 -7.78
CA ASP A 78 -22.41 -7.92 -7.09
C ASP A 78 -21.98 -9.05 -6.15
N LYS A 79 -21.09 -9.94 -6.61
CA LYS A 79 -20.53 -11.04 -5.82
C LYS A 79 -19.65 -10.51 -4.68
N LEU A 80 -18.78 -9.54 -4.96
CA LEU A 80 -17.94 -8.93 -3.95
C LEU A 80 -18.77 -8.20 -2.89
N PHE A 81 -19.81 -7.46 -3.30
CA PHE A 81 -20.68 -6.75 -2.37
C PHE A 81 -21.55 -7.69 -1.55
N LEU A 82 -21.93 -8.85 -2.12
CA LEU A 82 -22.58 -9.92 -1.38
C LEU A 82 -21.63 -10.55 -0.37
N TYR A 83 -20.40 -10.87 -0.76
CA TYR A 83 -19.36 -11.32 0.16
C TYR A 83 -19.15 -10.31 1.28
N PHE A 84 -19.00 -9.03 0.95
CA PHE A 84 -18.79 -7.97 1.93
C PHE A 84 -19.96 -7.85 2.91
N ASN A 85 -21.21 -8.05 2.45
CA ASN A 85 -22.34 -8.14 3.39
C ASN A 85 -22.15 -9.29 4.40
N ARG A 86 -21.71 -10.47 3.94
CA ARG A 86 -21.44 -11.64 4.81
C ARG A 86 -20.23 -11.42 5.73
N PHE A 87 -19.21 -10.70 5.25
CA PHE A 87 -18.07 -10.27 6.05
C PHE A 87 -18.54 -9.40 7.22
N VAL A 88 -19.38 -8.39 6.96
CA VAL A 88 -19.94 -7.53 8.04
C VAL A 88 -20.79 -8.34 9.02
N GLU A 89 -21.58 -9.31 8.54
CA GLU A 89 -22.33 -10.23 9.42
C GLU A 89 -21.39 -11.12 10.28
N PHE A 90 -20.26 -11.56 9.71
CA PHE A 90 -19.27 -12.37 10.43
C PHE A 90 -18.47 -11.56 11.46
N GLU A 91 -18.24 -10.27 11.22
CA GLU A 91 -17.61 -9.36 12.18
C GLU A 91 -18.37 -9.32 13.52
N GLU A 92 -19.71 -9.45 13.52
CA GLU A 92 -20.50 -9.56 14.75
C GLU A 92 -20.14 -10.80 15.60
N LEU A 93 -19.75 -11.90 14.95
CA LEU A 93 -19.28 -13.12 15.63
C LEU A 93 -17.87 -12.92 16.18
N ILE A 94 -16.97 -12.27 15.42
CA ILE A 94 -15.61 -11.98 15.87
C ILE A 94 -15.65 -11.05 17.08
N PHE A 95 -16.48 -10.01 17.03
CA PHE A 95 -16.73 -9.09 18.13
C PHE A 95 -17.08 -9.85 19.42
N ALA A 96 -17.86 -10.94 19.33
CA ALA A 96 -18.19 -11.78 20.48
C ALA A 96 -16.97 -12.46 21.15
N SER A 97 -15.87 -12.65 20.41
CA SER A 97 -14.73 -13.48 20.79
C SER A 97 -13.47 -12.73 21.23
N GLU A 98 -13.41 -11.39 21.11
CA GLU A 98 -12.19 -10.60 21.37
C GLU A 98 -12.40 -9.51 22.42
N ALA A 99 -11.46 -9.39 23.37
CA ALA A 99 -11.48 -8.34 24.40
C ALA A 99 -11.14 -6.95 23.82
N PHE A 100 -10.16 -6.89 22.92
CA PHE A 100 -9.77 -5.69 22.18
C PHE A 100 -10.10 -5.87 20.70
N TYR A 101 -11.33 -5.54 20.35
CA TYR A 101 -11.85 -5.66 19.00
C TYR A 101 -11.55 -4.39 18.19
N ARG A 102 -11.51 -4.53 16.87
CA ARG A 102 -11.56 -3.42 15.93
C ARG A 102 -12.53 -3.83 14.84
N ASP A 103 -13.50 -2.98 14.53
CA ASP A 103 -14.45 -3.25 13.45
C ASP A 103 -13.77 -3.03 12.11
N HIS A 104 -13.57 -4.11 11.33
CA HIS A 104 -12.84 -4.05 10.07
C HIS A 104 -13.65 -3.36 8.94
N THR A 105 -14.96 -3.15 9.12
CA THR A 105 -15.80 -2.37 8.20
C THR A 105 -15.49 -0.88 8.34
N LEU A 106 -15.33 -0.40 9.57
CA LEU A 106 -15.01 0.99 9.88
C LEU A 106 -13.50 1.26 9.69
N HIS A 107 -12.66 0.37 10.21
CA HIS A 107 -11.20 0.50 10.16
C HIS A 107 -10.65 0.78 8.77
N CYS A 108 -11.07 0.02 7.76
CA CYS A 108 -10.58 0.21 6.39
C CYS A 108 -10.92 1.61 5.81
N LEU A 109 -12.04 2.22 6.23
CA LEU A 109 -12.39 3.60 5.88
C LEU A 109 -11.48 4.61 6.59
N TRP A 110 -11.12 4.34 7.85
CA TRP A 110 -10.23 5.19 8.63
C TRP A 110 -8.79 5.13 8.13
N VAL A 111 -8.30 3.94 7.76
CA VAL A 111 -7.03 3.77 7.05
C VAL A 111 -7.05 4.59 5.76
N TYR A 112 -8.14 4.54 4.98
CA TYR A 112 -8.23 5.35 3.77
C TYR A 112 -8.19 6.85 4.05
N PHE A 113 -9.05 7.37 4.94
CA PHE A 113 -9.12 8.81 5.21
C PHE A 113 -7.88 9.35 5.93
N LEU A 114 -7.28 8.58 6.82
CA LEU A 114 -6.00 8.91 7.45
C LEU A 114 -4.87 8.97 6.42
N GLY A 115 -4.86 8.01 5.49
CA GLY A 115 -3.94 8.01 4.36
C GLY A 115 -4.08 9.31 3.55
N GLU A 116 -5.27 9.65 3.11
CA GLU A 116 -5.51 10.88 2.34
C GLU A 116 -5.15 12.15 3.14
N TYR A 117 -5.40 12.18 4.46
CA TYR A 117 -4.93 13.24 5.34
C TYR A 117 -3.40 13.37 5.33
N ILE A 118 -2.67 12.27 5.46
CA ILE A 118 -1.20 12.26 5.50
C ILE A 118 -0.60 12.58 4.13
N PHE A 119 -1.11 12.02 3.04
CA PHE A 119 -0.55 12.21 1.69
C PHE A 119 -0.76 13.62 1.14
N HIS A 120 -1.86 14.29 1.51
CA HIS A 120 -2.17 15.63 1.01
C HIS A 120 -1.82 16.76 1.97
N ASN A 121 -1.39 16.47 3.20
CA ASN A 121 -0.93 17.49 4.13
C ASN A 121 0.58 17.77 3.92
N PRO A 122 0.97 19.00 3.51
CA PRO A 122 2.35 19.33 3.19
C PRO A 122 3.36 19.05 4.29
N GLN A 123 2.92 19.05 5.56
CA GLN A 123 3.80 18.77 6.70
C GLN A 123 4.49 17.40 6.58
N PHE A 124 3.85 16.40 5.98
CA PHE A 124 4.39 15.03 5.85
C PHE A 124 5.14 14.77 4.55
N SER A 125 5.27 15.76 3.67
CA SER A 125 5.82 15.59 2.32
C SER A 125 7.23 14.96 2.28
N ASN A 126 8.06 15.21 3.29
CA ASN A 126 9.41 14.64 3.39
C ASN A 126 9.44 13.10 3.48
N LEU A 127 8.39 12.50 4.07
CA LEU A 127 8.27 11.04 4.15
C LEU A 127 8.08 10.39 2.77
N PHE A 128 7.56 11.16 1.81
CA PHE A 128 7.18 10.69 0.49
C PHE A 128 8.00 11.36 -0.62
N VAL A 129 9.21 11.86 -0.31
CA VAL A 129 10.05 12.57 -1.30
C VAL A 129 10.33 11.70 -2.53
N ASN A 130 10.62 10.42 -2.31
CA ASN A 130 10.88 9.43 -3.36
C ASN A 130 9.60 8.81 -3.96
N LYS A 131 8.42 9.15 -3.44
CA LYS A 131 7.14 8.69 -4.00
C LYS A 131 7.07 9.10 -5.47
N GLU A 132 6.75 8.13 -6.31
CA GLU A 132 6.60 8.29 -7.77
C GLU A 132 7.85 8.87 -8.45
N ARG A 133 9.05 8.75 -7.85
CA ARG A 133 10.32 9.29 -8.40
C ARG A 133 10.55 8.83 -9.84
N THR A 134 10.38 7.55 -10.12
CA THR A 134 10.49 7.00 -11.49
C THR A 134 9.53 7.68 -12.46
N ILE A 135 8.29 7.98 -12.05
CA ILE A 135 7.30 8.63 -12.91
C ILE A 135 7.59 10.13 -13.07
N LYS A 136 8.07 10.82 -12.02
CA LYS A 136 8.55 12.20 -12.09
C LYS A 136 9.72 12.32 -13.07
N ASN A 137 10.70 11.41 -12.97
CA ASN A 137 11.83 11.33 -13.87
C ASN A 137 11.38 11.02 -15.31
N THR A 138 10.45 10.10 -15.48
CA THR A 138 9.81 9.81 -16.77
C THR A 138 9.16 11.06 -17.37
N SER A 139 8.46 11.87 -16.56
CA SER A 139 7.84 13.12 -17.01
C SER A 139 8.87 14.16 -17.42
N LYS A 140 9.97 14.32 -16.67
CA LYS A 140 11.09 15.20 -17.03
C LYS A 140 11.73 14.76 -18.35
N PHE A 141 12.05 13.48 -18.49
CA PHE A 141 12.67 12.94 -19.70
C PHE A 141 11.75 13.09 -20.91
N ARG A 142 10.45 12.83 -20.74
CA ARG A 142 9.46 13.10 -21.78
C ARG A 142 9.47 14.56 -22.25
N LYS A 143 9.56 15.53 -21.33
CA LYS A 143 9.62 16.97 -21.71
C LYS A 143 10.83 17.27 -22.57
N VAL A 144 12.00 16.71 -22.24
CA VAL A 144 13.21 16.84 -23.07
C VAL A 144 12.93 16.30 -24.46
N LEU A 145 12.43 15.06 -24.59
CA LEU A 145 12.18 14.45 -25.91
C LEU A 145 11.17 15.23 -26.75
N VAL A 146 10.16 15.85 -26.12
CA VAL A 146 9.21 16.74 -26.81
C VAL A 146 9.92 18.00 -27.32
N SER A 147 10.80 18.61 -26.51
CA SER A 147 11.54 19.83 -26.92
C SER A 147 12.54 19.61 -28.05
N LEU A 148 12.94 18.36 -28.31
CA LEU A 148 13.80 18.02 -29.44
C LEU A 148 13.08 18.13 -30.78
N GLU A 149 11.73 18.18 -30.82
CA GLU A 149 10.95 18.39 -32.05
C GLU A 149 11.18 17.33 -33.16
N HIS A 150 11.56 16.10 -32.79
CA HIS A 150 11.76 14.96 -33.70
C HIS A 150 10.70 13.85 -33.53
N PRO A 151 9.42 14.09 -33.90
CA PRO A 151 8.35 13.11 -33.71
C PRO A 151 8.50 11.84 -34.57
N ASN A 152 9.24 11.93 -35.68
CA ASN A 152 9.58 10.78 -36.53
C ASN A 152 10.57 9.80 -35.88
N ILE A 153 11.29 10.22 -34.83
CA ILE A 153 12.17 9.38 -34.02
C ILE A 153 11.46 8.99 -32.72
N PHE A 154 10.99 9.98 -31.95
CA PHE A 154 10.53 9.76 -30.58
C PHE A 154 9.01 9.66 -30.42
N GLY A 155 8.21 9.91 -31.47
CA GLY A 155 6.76 10.04 -31.33
C GLY A 155 6.06 8.83 -30.69
N ASN A 156 6.46 7.61 -31.06
CA ASN A 156 5.92 6.39 -30.44
C ASN A 156 6.40 6.21 -29.00
N PHE A 157 7.67 6.52 -28.72
CA PHE A 157 8.22 6.44 -27.37
C PHE A 157 7.53 7.43 -26.43
N ILE A 158 7.33 8.68 -26.86
CA ILE A 158 6.62 9.72 -26.10
C ILE A 158 5.21 9.26 -25.73
N LYS A 159 4.47 8.62 -26.66
CA LYS A 159 3.14 8.04 -26.37
C LYS A 159 3.21 6.93 -25.30
N ARG A 160 4.26 6.11 -25.30
CA ARG A 160 4.47 5.08 -24.26
C ARG A 160 4.80 5.71 -22.91
N LEU A 161 5.64 6.75 -22.88
CA LEU A 161 5.89 7.53 -21.66
C LEU A 161 4.62 8.19 -21.13
N ASP A 162 3.74 8.68 -22.01
CA ASP A 162 2.43 9.21 -21.61
C ASP A 162 1.55 8.17 -20.90
N ASN A 163 1.57 6.92 -21.38
CA ASN A 163 0.86 5.81 -20.73
C ASN A 163 1.43 5.54 -19.31
N ILE A 164 2.75 5.49 -19.16
CA ILE A 164 3.42 5.33 -17.86
C ILE A 164 3.10 6.50 -16.92
N ILE A 165 3.17 7.74 -17.40
CA ILE A 165 2.81 8.93 -16.61
C ILE A 165 1.34 8.88 -16.19
N GLY A 166 0.48 8.27 -17.00
CA GLY A 166 -0.93 8.02 -16.72
C GLY A 166 -1.20 7.31 -15.39
N ILE A 167 -0.24 6.52 -14.86
CA ILE A 167 -0.34 5.86 -13.55
C ILE A 167 -0.65 6.86 -12.42
N THR A 168 -0.05 8.06 -12.46
CA THR A 168 -0.27 9.10 -11.43
C THR A 168 -1.73 9.50 -11.31
N LYS A 169 -2.49 9.42 -12.41
CA LYS A 169 -3.93 9.71 -12.41
C LYS A 169 -4.74 8.67 -11.64
N LEU A 170 -4.24 7.44 -11.56
CA LEU A 170 -4.89 6.32 -10.86
C LEU A 170 -4.47 6.21 -9.38
N SER A 171 -3.50 7.01 -8.94
CA SER A 171 -2.88 6.89 -7.60
C SER A 171 -3.90 6.92 -6.47
N ASP A 172 -4.85 7.86 -6.50
CA ASP A 172 -5.88 7.99 -5.45
C ASP A 172 -6.87 6.81 -5.45
N SER A 173 -7.26 6.32 -6.63
CA SER A 173 -8.13 5.14 -6.74
C SER A 173 -7.43 3.86 -6.29
N ILE A 174 -6.15 3.70 -6.59
CA ILE A 174 -5.34 2.55 -6.13
C ILE A 174 -5.28 2.54 -4.61
N ARG A 175 -4.94 3.68 -3.98
CA ARG A 175 -4.91 3.80 -2.51
C ARG A 175 -6.27 3.52 -1.88
N CYS A 176 -7.34 4.05 -2.46
CA CYS A 176 -8.71 3.81 -2.00
C CYS A 176 -9.03 2.30 -2.00
N VAL A 177 -8.81 1.61 -3.12
CA VAL A 177 -9.13 0.18 -3.22
C VAL A 177 -8.29 -0.66 -2.26
N ILE A 178 -6.98 -0.38 -2.18
CA ILE A 178 -6.07 -1.07 -1.26
C ILE A 178 -6.57 -0.92 0.19
N ALA A 179 -6.80 0.32 0.64
CA ALA A 179 -7.24 0.60 2.00
C ALA A 179 -8.59 -0.07 2.31
N LEU A 180 -9.56 -0.01 1.39
CA LEU A 180 -10.87 -0.61 1.58
C LEU A 180 -10.84 -2.15 1.60
N ALA A 181 -9.92 -2.79 0.88
CA ALA A 181 -9.97 -4.23 0.65
C ALA A 181 -8.88 -5.04 1.37
N HIS A 182 -7.86 -4.41 1.99
CA HIS A 182 -6.71 -5.13 2.57
C HIS A 182 -7.09 -6.21 3.59
N ASP A 183 -8.16 -5.99 4.35
CA ASP A 183 -8.62 -6.89 5.42
C ASP A 183 -9.73 -7.87 5.05
N LEU A 184 -10.17 -7.94 3.78
CA LEU A 184 -11.27 -8.84 3.41
C LEU A 184 -11.00 -10.32 3.75
N GLY A 185 -9.75 -10.78 3.72
CA GLY A 185 -9.33 -12.13 4.09
C GLY A 185 -9.28 -12.40 5.61
N TYR A 186 -9.53 -11.39 6.46
CA TYR A 186 -9.43 -11.49 7.91
C TYR A 186 -10.26 -12.62 8.57
N PRO A 187 -11.48 -12.94 8.09
CA PRO A 187 -12.28 -14.03 8.66
C PRO A 187 -11.55 -15.37 8.71
N LEU A 188 -10.75 -15.69 7.68
CA LEU A 188 -10.02 -16.96 7.59
C LEU A 188 -9.01 -17.11 8.74
N LYS A 189 -8.32 -16.01 9.09
CA LYS A 189 -7.39 -15.96 10.24
C LYS A 189 -8.08 -16.23 11.58
N LYS A 190 -9.39 -15.93 11.70
CA LYS A 190 -10.12 -16.06 12.97
C LYS A 190 -10.75 -17.43 13.21
N ILE A 191 -10.84 -18.26 12.17
CA ILE A 191 -11.46 -19.59 12.27
C ILE A 191 -10.73 -20.49 13.25
N ASP A 192 -9.39 -20.42 13.32
CA ASP A 192 -8.62 -21.22 14.28
C ASP A 192 -8.92 -20.89 15.74
N LYS A 193 -9.20 -19.62 16.03
CA LYS A 193 -9.61 -19.19 17.36
C LYS A 193 -10.98 -19.75 17.70
N ILE A 194 -11.93 -19.70 16.76
CA ILE A 194 -13.27 -20.28 16.94
C ILE A 194 -13.17 -21.79 17.16
N ASN A 195 -12.40 -22.50 16.33
CA ASN A 195 -12.11 -23.93 16.50
C ASN A 195 -11.52 -24.23 17.88
N THR A 196 -10.62 -23.37 18.37
CA THR A 196 -10.00 -23.48 19.70
C THR A 196 -11.01 -23.32 20.83
N GLU A 197 -11.87 -22.31 20.77
CA GLU A 197 -12.88 -22.06 21.81
C GLU A 197 -13.96 -23.16 21.83
N ILE A 198 -14.40 -23.65 20.67
CA ILE A 198 -15.27 -24.83 20.57
C ILE A 198 -14.60 -26.04 21.20
N GLY A 199 -13.33 -26.29 20.86
CA GLY A 199 -12.56 -27.42 21.40
C GLY A 199 -12.36 -27.39 22.92
N LYS A 200 -12.36 -26.21 23.56
CA LYS A 200 -12.33 -26.09 25.02
C LYS A 200 -13.66 -26.44 25.67
N LEU A 201 -14.79 -26.26 24.97
CA LEU A 201 -16.14 -26.49 25.50
C LEU A 201 -16.58 -27.95 25.36
N LEU A 202 -16.31 -28.58 24.21
CA LEU A 202 -16.77 -29.94 23.90
C LEU A 202 -16.42 -31.02 24.94
N PRO A 203 -15.23 -31.00 25.58
CA PRO A 203 -14.89 -31.98 26.63
C PRO A 203 -15.85 -31.98 27.82
N TYR A 204 -16.48 -30.85 28.16
CA TYR A 204 -17.47 -30.78 29.24
C TYR A 204 -18.77 -31.52 28.92
N PHE A 205 -19.00 -31.84 27.65
CA PHE A 205 -20.11 -32.67 27.17
C PHE A 205 -19.68 -34.11 26.85
N ALA A 206 -18.48 -34.52 27.30
CA ALA A 206 -17.87 -35.82 26.98
C ALA A 206 -17.69 -36.07 25.47
N ILE A 207 -17.59 -35.00 24.67
CA ILE A 207 -17.26 -35.07 23.25
C ILE A 207 -15.75 -34.94 23.12
N SER A 208 -15.07 -36.04 22.81
CA SER A 208 -13.60 -36.10 22.67
C SER A 208 -13.12 -36.07 21.21
N GLU A 209 -14.01 -36.30 20.25
CA GLU A 209 -13.68 -36.30 18.82
C GLU A 209 -14.59 -35.30 18.10
N PHE A 210 -13.99 -34.28 17.48
CA PHE A 210 -14.67 -33.35 16.61
C PHE A 210 -13.76 -32.94 15.47
N SER A 211 -14.33 -32.79 14.28
CA SER A 211 -13.61 -32.23 13.14
C SER A 211 -13.54 -30.71 13.29
N LYS A 212 -12.34 -30.15 13.22
CA LYS A 212 -12.18 -28.70 13.07
C LYS A 212 -12.68 -28.27 11.70
N PHE A 213 -13.15 -27.03 11.59
CA PHE A 213 -13.31 -26.43 10.26
C PHE A 213 -11.92 -26.28 9.64
N ALA A 214 -11.67 -27.00 8.55
CA ALA A 214 -10.45 -26.97 7.76
C ALA A 214 -10.80 -26.72 6.29
N PHE A 215 -9.86 -26.14 5.55
CA PHE A 215 -10.01 -25.84 4.12
C PHE A 215 -9.06 -26.72 3.31
N GLU A 216 -9.59 -27.36 2.29
CA GLU A 216 -8.79 -28.00 1.24
C GLU A 216 -9.17 -27.36 -0.10
N TYR A 217 -8.17 -26.91 -0.86
CA TYR A 217 -8.38 -26.36 -2.19
C TYR A 217 -8.47 -27.49 -3.22
N GLU A 218 -9.48 -27.47 -4.08
CA GLU A 218 -9.60 -28.43 -5.19
C GLU A 218 -8.43 -28.30 -6.18
N ASN A 219 -8.04 -29.39 -6.84
CA ASN A 219 -6.91 -29.42 -7.80
C ASN A 219 -6.99 -28.35 -8.90
N ILE A 220 -8.19 -28.02 -9.39
CA ILE A 220 -8.37 -26.96 -10.41
C ILE A 220 -7.96 -25.58 -9.87
N GLN A 221 -8.07 -25.35 -8.57
CA GLN A 221 -7.66 -24.10 -7.94
C GLN A 221 -6.14 -23.98 -7.79
N GLN A 222 -5.39 -25.08 -7.87
CA GLN A 222 -3.92 -25.05 -7.82
C GLN A 222 -3.33 -24.30 -9.02
N PHE A 223 -3.83 -24.58 -10.24
CA PHE A 223 -3.38 -23.85 -11.44
C PHE A 223 -3.63 -22.34 -11.32
N PHE A 224 -4.82 -21.95 -10.84
CA PHE A 224 -5.12 -20.53 -10.62
C PHE A 224 -4.21 -19.91 -9.55
N LEU A 225 -3.96 -20.65 -8.46
CA LEU A 225 -3.06 -20.21 -7.38
C LEU A 225 -1.64 -19.99 -7.89
N GLU A 226 -1.08 -20.91 -8.66
CA GLU A 226 0.26 -20.75 -9.24
C GLU A 226 0.36 -19.48 -10.11
N ASN A 227 -0.63 -19.23 -10.97
CA ASN A 227 -0.68 -18.03 -11.80
C ASN A 227 -0.87 -16.75 -10.97
N PHE A 228 -1.66 -16.80 -9.90
CA PHE A 228 -1.83 -15.67 -8.97
C PHE A 228 -0.52 -15.33 -8.26
N LEU A 229 0.18 -16.32 -7.70
CA LEU A 229 1.47 -16.11 -7.03
C LEU A 229 2.53 -15.60 -8.01
N GLN A 230 2.50 -16.10 -9.25
CA GLN A 230 3.33 -15.61 -10.33
C GLN A 230 3.08 -14.13 -10.60
N LEU A 231 1.83 -13.75 -10.86
CA LEU A 231 1.43 -12.39 -11.18
C LEU A 231 1.80 -11.39 -10.07
N LEU A 232 1.66 -11.77 -8.79
CA LEU A 232 2.08 -10.93 -7.65
C LEU A 232 3.59 -10.64 -7.64
N SER A 233 4.37 -11.54 -8.21
CA SER A 233 5.83 -11.52 -8.20
C SER A 233 6.45 -10.96 -9.48
N ASP A 234 5.62 -10.59 -10.45
CA ASP A 234 6.04 -10.00 -11.73
C ASP A 234 6.22 -8.49 -11.60
N GLU A 235 7.27 -7.97 -12.22
CA GLU A 235 7.51 -6.54 -12.39
C GLU A 235 7.67 -6.21 -13.87
N ILE A 236 6.83 -5.32 -14.38
CA ILE A 236 6.85 -4.93 -15.79
C ILE A 236 7.68 -3.66 -15.93
N GLY A 237 8.79 -3.77 -16.66
CA GLY A 237 9.68 -2.67 -17.01
C GLY A 237 9.60 -2.31 -18.49
N MET A 238 10.11 -1.14 -18.85
CA MET A 238 10.35 -0.74 -20.23
C MET A 238 11.82 -0.33 -20.37
N ALA A 239 12.48 -0.81 -21.42
CA ALA A 239 13.85 -0.43 -21.74
C ALA A 239 13.98 -0.03 -23.21
N VAL A 240 14.92 0.87 -23.49
CA VAL A 240 15.43 1.10 -24.85
C VAL A 240 16.20 -0.16 -25.26
N ASP A 241 15.98 -0.65 -26.48
CA ASP A 241 16.61 -1.90 -26.94
C ASP A 241 17.53 -1.66 -28.13
N SER A 242 18.83 -1.89 -27.91
CA SER A 242 19.87 -1.82 -28.92
C SER A 242 20.37 -3.20 -29.38
N SER A 243 19.85 -4.30 -28.82
CA SER A 243 20.38 -5.66 -29.06
C SER A 243 20.18 -6.15 -30.49
N GLY A 244 19.23 -5.60 -31.22
CA GLY A 244 18.98 -5.91 -32.63
C GLY A 244 19.76 -5.06 -33.63
N LEU A 245 20.80 -4.34 -33.20
CA LEU A 245 21.67 -3.53 -34.07
C LEU A 245 23.06 -4.16 -34.18
N GLU A 246 23.65 -4.10 -35.38
CA GLU A 246 25.06 -4.45 -35.60
C GLU A 246 26.00 -3.38 -35.00
N PHE A 247 27.26 -3.74 -34.75
CA PHE A 247 28.23 -2.82 -34.17
C PHE A 247 28.40 -1.55 -35.02
N GLU A 248 28.45 -1.69 -36.34
CA GLU A 248 28.55 -0.59 -37.29
C GLU A 248 27.32 0.33 -37.23
N GLU A 249 26.13 -0.25 -37.05
CA GLU A 249 24.88 0.52 -36.90
C GLU A 249 24.86 1.31 -35.59
N LEU A 250 25.36 0.72 -34.50
CA LEU A 250 25.51 1.40 -33.22
C LEU A 250 26.48 2.58 -33.31
N GLN A 251 27.58 2.43 -34.04
CA GLN A 251 28.55 3.53 -34.24
C GLN A 251 27.92 4.72 -34.97
N LEU A 252 27.00 4.49 -35.92
CA LEU A 252 26.30 5.56 -36.63
C LEU A 252 25.46 6.43 -35.69
N ILE A 253 24.83 5.84 -34.67
CA ILE A 253 23.94 6.57 -33.76
C ILE A 253 24.58 6.86 -32.40
N ALA A 254 25.86 6.53 -32.20
CA ALA A 254 26.53 6.60 -30.90
C ALA A 254 26.48 8.00 -30.30
N THR A 255 26.71 9.05 -31.09
CA THR A 255 26.72 10.43 -30.61
C THR A 255 25.36 10.88 -30.05
N PRO A 256 24.24 10.84 -30.81
CA PRO A 256 22.94 11.19 -30.26
C PRO A 256 22.50 10.24 -29.13
N TYR A 257 22.79 8.93 -29.25
CA TYR A 257 22.44 7.94 -28.23
C TYR A 257 23.11 8.24 -26.88
N ASN A 258 24.43 8.50 -26.88
CA ASN A 258 25.19 8.79 -25.66
C ASN A 258 24.75 10.11 -25.02
N LYS A 259 24.44 11.14 -25.81
CA LYS A 259 23.89 12.40 -25.30
C LYS A 259 22.53 12.20 -24.61
N ILE A 260 21.64 11.42 -25.22
CA ILE A 260 20.34 11.08 -24.63
C ILE A 260 20.53 10.27 -23.34
N GLY A 261 21.43 9.28 -23.35
CA GLY A 261 21.79 8.50 -22.16
C GLY A 261 22.32 9.39 -21.03
N HIS A 262 23.22 10.32 -21.34
CA HIS A 262 23.73 11.28 -20.36
C HIS A 262 22.62 12.14 -19.74
N ILE A 263 21.69 12.65 -20.55
CA ILE A 263 20.52 13.38 -20.06
C ILE A 263 19.64 12.50 -19.15
N SER A 264 19.38 11.24 -19.54
CA SER A 264 18.62 10.30 -18.71
C SER A 264 19.29 10.10 -17.36
N THR A 265 20.60 9.89 -17.34
CA THR A 265 21.40 9.74 -16.12
C THR A 265 21.38 10.99 -15.24
N LEU A 266 21.44 12.19 -15.82
CA LEU A 266 21.30 13.43 -15.05
C LEU A 266 19.94 13.50 -14.36
N ILE A 267 18.86 13.21 -15.09
CA ILE A 267 17.49 13.21 -14.58
C ILE A 267 17.31 12.15 -13.47
N GLU A 268 17.84 10.94 -13.65
CA GLU A 268 17.79 9.87 -12.65
C GLU A 268 18.47 10.27 -11.33
N ASN A 269 19.57 11.00 -11.43
CA ASN A 269 20.31 11.57 -10.31
C ASN A 269 19.73 12.90 -9.80
N GLU A 270 18.53 13.28 -10.24
CA GLU A 270 17.82 14.51 -9.85
C GLU A 270 18.55 15.81 -10.21
N ILE A 271 19.45 15.75 -11.19
CA ILE A 271 20.17 16.89 -11.74
C ILE A 271 19.40 17.39 -12.97
N GLU A 272 19.05 18.68 -12.98
CA GLU A 272 18.38 19.27 -14.13
C GLU A 272 19.37 19.37 -15.31
N PRO A 273 19.03 18.85 -16.51
CA PRO A 273 19.93 18.91 -17.66
C PRO A 273 20.21 20.35 -18.10
N ASP A 274 21.46 20.64 -18.44
CA ASP A 274 21.87 21.95 -18.98
C ASP A 274 21.11 22.25 -20.29
N PRO A 275 20.44 23.41 -20.42
CA PRO A 275 19.82 23.83 -21.68
C PRO A 275 20.76 23.78 -22.89
N GLN A 276 22.06 24.05 -22.71
CA GLN A 276 23.05 23.94 -23.78
C GLN A 276 23.20 22.50 -24.28
N LEU A 277 23.22 21.52 -23.37
CA LEU A 277 23.29 20.10 -23.72
C LEU A 277 22.06 19.65 -24.54
N ILE A 278 20.88 20.15 -24.18
CA ILE A 278 19.63 19.87 -24.93
C ILE A 278 19.72 20.48 -26.34
N GLN A 279 20.20 21.73 -26.45
CA GLN A 279 20.39 22.38 -27.75
C GLN A 279 21.40 21.64 -28.62
N GLU A 280 22.55 21.24 -28.07
CA GLU A 280 23.55 20.48 -28.80
C GLU A 280 23.03 19.11 -29.27
N LEU A 281 22.16 18.46 -28.49
CA LEU A 281 21.49 17.24 -28.93
C LEU A 281 20.52 17.53 -30.08
N LYS A 282 19.76 18.62 -30.01
CA LYS A 282 18.86 19.05 -31.09
C LYS A 282 19.64 19.27 -32.39
N ASP A 283 20.72 20.04 -32.35
CA ASP A 283 21.59 20.29 -33.51
C ASP A 283 22.19 18.98 -34.07
N THR A 284 22.57 18.06 -33.18
CA THR A 284 23.06 16.72 -33.57
C THR A 284 21.99 15.95 -34.34
N LEU A 285 20.74 15.98 -33.87
CA LEU A 285 19.62 15.26 -34.48
C LEU A 285 19.19 15.88 -35.82
N GLU A 286 19.25 17.20 -35.97
CA GLU A 286 19.00 17.89 -37.24
C GLU A 286 19.99 17.45 -38.33
N GLY A 287 21.25 17.19 -37.95
CA GLY A 287 22.30 16.69 -38.85
C GLY A 287 22.21 15.20 -39.21
N THR A 288 21.29 14.42 -38.62
CA THR A 288 21.20 12.98 -38.87
C THR A 288 20.61 12.63 -40.24
N SER A 289 21.18 11.61 -40.87
CA SER A 289 20.67 10.96 -42.07
C SER A 289 19.39 10.15 -41.80
N GLU A 290 18.65 9.82 -42.86
CA GLU A 290 17.45 8.98 -42.73
C GLU A 290 17.76 7.57 -42.18
N LYS A 291 18.96 7.03 -42.46
CA LYS A 291 19.41 5.76 -41.87
C LYS A 291 19.58 5.90 -40.35
N GLU A 292 20.26 6.94 -39.89
CA GLU A 292 20.45 7.19 -38.44
C GLU A 292 19.11 7.43 -37.74
N LYS A 293 18.19 8.19 -38.35
CA LYS A 293 16.84 8.40 -37.82
C LYS A 293 16.06 7.10 -37.72
N TYR A 294 16.17 6.22 -38.73
CA TYR A 294 15.57 4.88 -38.70
C TYR A 294 16.11 4.04 -37.54
N LEU A 295 17.44 4.02 -37.36
CA LEU A 295 18.10 3.28 -36.29
C LEU A 295 17.71 3.81 -34.90
N LEU A 296 17.70 5.14 -34.72
CA LEU A 296 17.22 5.78 -33.49
C LEU A 296 15.75 5.43 -33.22
N ARG A 297 14.88 5.49 -34.23
CA ARG A 297 13.47 5.09 -34.08
C ARG A 297 13.35 3.62 -33.67
N LYS A 298 14.19 2.73 -34.20
CA LYS A 298 14.19 1.29 -33.88
C LYS A 298 14.52 1.07 -32.40
N ILE A 299 15.54 1.73 -31.85
CA ILE A 299 15.92 1.54 -30.44
C ILE A 299 14.92 2.20 -29.48
N PHE A 300 14.44 3.40 -29.82
CA PHE A 300 13.44 4.14 -29.04
C PHE A 300 12.02 3.65 -29.31
N PHE A 301 11.84 2.62 -30.15
CA PHE A 301 10.64 1.81 -30.06
C PHE A 301 10.56 1.26 -28.63
N GLY A 302 11.66 0.68 -28.14
CA GLY A 302 11.76 0.09 -26.80
C GLY A 302 10.99 -1.22 -26.69
N LYS A 303 11.36 -2.01 -25.69
CA LYS A 303 10.70 -3.28 -25.36
C LYS A 303 10.27 -3.31 -23.90
N GLY A 304 9.17 -4.01 -23.65
CA GLY A 304 8.79 -4.35 -22.30
C GLY A 304 9.59 -5.56 -21.83
N LYS A 305 9.81 -5.64 -20.52
CA LYS A 305 10.38 -6.82 -19.87
C LYS A 305 9.53 -7.18 -18.66
N ILE A 306 9.38 -8.47 -18.40
CA ILE A 306 8.80 -8.98 -17.16
C ILE A 306 9.95 -9.58 -16.33
N ASP A 307 10.27 -8.91 -15.23
CA ASP A 307 11.18 -9.42 -14.23
C ASP A 307 10.41 -10.24 -13.19
N LYS A 308 10.95 -11.40 -12.83
CA LYS A 308 10.35 -12.31 -11.83
C LYS A 308 11.29 -12.50 -10.66
N SER A 309 10.76 -12.30 -9.45
CA SER A 309 11.49 -12.61 -8.21
C SER A 309 11.05 -13.96 -7.63
N MET A 310 11.93 -14.97 -7.69
CA MET A 310 11.64 -16.28 -7.09
C MET A 310 11.48 -16.20 -5.56
N SER A 311 12.22 -15.32 -4.90
CA SER A 311 12.06 -15.11 -3.46
C SER A 311 10.68 -14.54 -3.11
N GLN A 312 10.12 -13.64 -3.94
CA GLN A 312 8.76 -13.16 -3.76
C GLN A 312 7.72 -14.27 -3.97
N VAL A 313 7.90 -15.12 -4.99
CA VAL A 313 6.99 -16.27 -5.23
C VAL A 313 6.93 -17.18 -4.01
N LEU A 314 8.10 -17.59 -3.48
CA LEU A 314 8.16 -18.48 -2.31
C LEU A 314 7.59 -17.81 -1.05
N ARG A 315 7.84 -16.51 -0.87
CA ARG A 315 7.28 -15.74 0.24
C ARG A 315 5.75 -15.73 0.18
N TYR A 316 5.17 -15.39 -0.97
CA TYR A 316 3.73 -15.37 -1.13
C TYR A 316 3.12 -16.78 -1.04
N ALA A 317 3.82 -17.83 -1.50
CA ALA A 317 3.37 -19.20 -1.30
C ALA A 317 3.25 -19.54 0.20
N ASN A 318 4.28 -19.24 1.00
CA ASN A 318 4.25 -19.45 2.45
C ASN A 318 3.14 -18.62 3.12
N ASP A 319 3.00 -17.34 2.75
CA ASP A 319 1.93 -16.49 3.29
C ASP A 319 0.54 -17.01 2.94
N PHE A 320 0.38 -17.63 1.76
CA PHE A 320 -0.87 -18.26 1.34
C PHE A 320 -1.17 -19.51 2.18
N GLU A 321 -0.18 -20.38 2.39
CA GLU A 321 -0.31 -21.56 3.25
C GLU A 321 -0.63 -21.20 4.71
N ASP A 322 -0.06 -20.11 5.20
CA ASP A 322 -0.31 -19.54 6.54
C ASP A 322 -1.66 -18.83 6.67
N TYR A 323 -2.45 -18.74 5.59
CA TYR A 323 -3.69 -17.96 5.54
C TYR A 323 -3.53 -16.51 6.01
N ARG A 324 -2.40 -15.88 5.64
CA ARG A 324 -2.20 -14.45 5.92
C ARG A 324 -3.31 -13.65 5.25
N HIS A 325 -4.00 -12.83 6.04
CA HIS A 325 -5.24 -12.21 5.57
C HIS A 325 -5.04 -11.28 4.37
N GLY A 326 -3.89 -10.62 4.23
CA GLY A 326 -3.62 -9.77 3.07
C GLY A 326 -3.56 -10.52 1.75
N ILE A 327 -2.83 -11.63 1.66
CA ILE A 327 -2.80 -12.42 0.43
C ILE A 327 -4.15 -13.09 0.15
N MET A 328 -4.90 -13.47 1.20
CA MET A 328 -6.25 -13.98 1.05
C MET A 328 -7.23 -12.91 0.53
N SER A 329 -7.09 -11.66 0.95
CA SER A 329 -7.84 -10.53 0.40
C SER A 329 -7.54 -10.32 -1.09
N SER A 330 -6.25 -10.37 -1.48
CA SER A 330 -5.83 -10.26 -2.87
C SER A 330 -6.37 -11.39 -3.73
N TYR A 331 -6.28 -12.63 -3.23
CA TYR A 331 -6.83 -13.81 -3.89
C TYR A 331 -8.35 -13.70 -4.10
N LEU A 332 -9.08 -13.24 -3.07
CA LEU A 332 -10.52 -13.00 -3.15
C LEU A 332 -10.87 -11.99 -4.25
N LEU A 333 -10.18 -10.85 -4.32
CA LEU A 333 -10.40 -9.84 -5.35
C LEU A 333 -10.16 -10.42 -6.75
N MET A 334 -9.01 -11.07 -6.95
CA MET A 334 -8.65 -11.65 -8.25
C MET A 334 -9.65 -12.71 -8.72
N LYS A 335 -10.16 -13.52 -7.79
CA LYS A 335 -11.13 -14.58 -8.08
C LYS A 335 -12.55 -14.05 -8.34
N THR A 336 -12.90 -12.92 -7.72
CA THR A 336 -14.30 -12.43 -7.70
C THR A 336 -14.57 -11.42 -8.81
N LEU A 337 -13.60 -10.56 -9.11
CA LEU A 337 -13.79 -9.41 -9.99
C LEU A 337 -13.16 -9.63 -11.36
N ASN A 338 -13.93 -9.39 -12.42
CA ASN A 338 -13.41 -9.57 -13.77
C ASN A 338 -12.31 -8.57 -14.12
N SER A 339 -12.31 -7.40 -13.47
CA SER A 339 -11.25 -6.39 -13.61
C SER A 339 -9.85 -6.93 -13.29
N PHE A 340 -9.72 -7.99 -12.49
CA PHE A 340 -8.42 -8.60 -12.19
C PHE A 340 -8.14 -9.85 -13.02
N SER A 341 -9.17 -10.58 -13.48
CA SER A 341 -9.00 -11.71 -14.41
C SER A 341 -8.86 -11.28 -15.87
N ASN A 342 -9.20 -10.04 -16.22
CA ASN A 342 -9.07 -9.48 -17.57
C ASN A 342 -7.72 -8.80 -17.83
N ILE A 343 -6.71 -9.01 -16.97
CA ILE A 343 -5.35 -8.50 -17.17
C ILE A 343 -4.78 -9.13 -18.44
N LYS A 344 -4.59 -8.32 -19.49
CA LYS A 344 -4.09 -8.76 -20.79
C LYS A 344 -2.60 -8.51 -20.89
N ILE A 345 -1.81 -9.51 -20.52
CA ILE A 345 -0.37 -9.56 -20.78
C ILE A 345 -0.15 -10.75 -21.70
N THR A 346 0.23 -10.49 -22.95
CA THR A 346 0.49 -11.54 -23.95
C THR A 346 1.93 -11.42 -24.42
N TYR A 347 2.71 -12.48 -24.23
CA TYR A 347 4.11 -12.53 -24.60
C TYR A 347 4.51 -13.96 -24.96
N SER A 348 5.47 -14.08 -25.88
CA SER A 348 6.16 -15.35 -26.19
C SER A 348 7.50 -15.45 -25.47
N ASN A 349 8.10 -14.29 -25.13
CA ASN A 349 9.36 -14.16 -24.43
C ASN A 349 9.20 -13.06 -23.35
N PRO A 350 9.47 -13.34 -22.06
CA PRO A 350 9.37 -12.33 -21.00
C PRO A 350 10.34 -11.15 -21.18
N ASP A 351 11.42 -11.33 -21.96
CA ASP A 351 12.38 -10.27 -22.30
C ASP A 351 11.97 -9.43 -23.53
N ASP A 352 10.84 -9.75 -24.16
CA ASP A 352 10.33 -9.09 -25.35
C ASP A 352 8.80 -8.96 -25.28
N LEU A 353 8.32 -8.15 -24.32
CA LEU A 353 6.90 -7.86 -24.15
C LEU A 353 6.47 -6.76 -25.15
N PRO A 354 5.49 -7.04 -26.04
CA PRO A 354 4.94 -6.04 -26.93
C PRO A 354 4.20 -4.95 -26.15
N LEU A 355 4.58 -3.69 -26.37
CA LEU A 355 4.03 -2.53 -25.63
C LEU A 355 2.93 -1.77 -26.40
N GLU A 356 2.64 -2.14 -27.65
CA GLU A 356 1.79 -1.34 -28.54
C GLU A 356 0.31 -1.27 -28.11
N GLU A 357 -0.20 -2.37 -27.56
CA GLU A 357 -1.60 -2.48 -27.09
C GLU A 357 -1.70 -2.59 -25.55
N LEU A 358 -0.57 -2.44 -24.85
CA LEU A 358 -0.52 -2.60 -23.41
C LEU A 358 -1.05 -1.34 -22.73
N ASP A 359 -2.21 -1.45 -22.06
CA ASP A 359 -2.67 -0.44 -21.12
C ASP A 359 -1.88 -0.54 -19.81
N PHE A 360 -0.64 -0.05 -19.85
CA PHE A 360 0.32 -0.16 -18.76
C PHE A 360 -0.21 0.46 -17.47
N ALA A 361 -0.84 1.64 -17.52
CA ALA A 361 -1.36 2.30 -16.33
C ALA A 361 -2.39 1.44 -15.59
N THR A 362 -3.36 0.88 -16.32
CA THR A 362 -4.40 0.02 -15.75
C THR A 362 -3.85 -1.30 -15.22
N ILE A 363 -2.97 -1.96 -16.00
CA ILE A 363 -2.34 -3.22 -15.59
C ILE A 363 -1.49 -3.02 -14.33
N TYR A 364 -0.64 -1.98 -14.33
CA TYR A 364 0.18 -1.61 -13.19
C TYR A 364 -0.68 -1.33 -11.96
N GLY A 365 -1.75 -0.54 -12.10
CA GLY A 365 -2.66 -0.23 -10.99
C GLY A 365 -3.27 -1.48 -10.35
N LYS A 366 -3.75 -2.42 -11.17
CA LYS A 366 -4.30 -3.70 -10.70
C LYS A 366 -3.25 -4.55 -9.98
N MET A 367 -2.06 -4.70 -10.57
CA MET A 367 -0.97 -5.47 -9.95
C MET A 367 -0.55 -4.85 -8.62
N LYS A 368 -0.45 -3.51 -8.54
CA LYS A 368 -0.10 -2.81 -7.30
C LYS A 368 -1.17 -2.93 -6.21
N ILE A 369 -2.46 -2.97 -6.56
CA ILE A 369 -3.53 -3.26 -5.59
C ILE A 369 -3.30 -4.63 -4.94
N LEU A 370 -3.20 -5.67 -5.76
CA LEU A 370 -3.04 -7.05 -5.27
C LEU A 370 -1.74 -7.22 -4.47
N LYS A 371 -0.65 -6.62 -4.94
CA LYS A 371 0.67 -6.70 -4.29
C LYS A 371 0.70 -5.97 -2.95
N ALA A 372 0.18 -4.74 -2.87
CA ALA A 372 0.13 -3.98 -1.63
C ALA A 372 -0.69 -4.67 -0.54
N MET A 373 -1.84 -5.23 -0.93
CA MET A 373 -2.67 -6.03 -0.03
C MET A 373 -1.97 -7.33 0.38
N ALA A 374 -1.24 -8.03 -0.49
CA ALA A 374 -0.51 -9.23 -0.07
C ALA A 374 0.65 -8.88 0.89
N ASP A 375 1.42 -7.86 0.56
CA ASP A 375 2.59 -7.41 1.33
C ASP A 375 2.25 -6.92 2.73
N HIS A 376 1.07 -6.32 2.95
CA HIS A 376 0.79 -5.67 4.23
C HIS A 376 0.82 -6.62 5.43
N THR A 377 0.59 -7.92 5.22
CA THR A 377 0.67 -8.95 6.28
C THR A 377 1.79 -9.96 6.08
N SER A 378 2.55 -9.82 4.99
CA SER A 378 3.66 -10.70 4.66
C SER A 378 4.74 -10.58 5.72
N SER A 379 5.14 -11.71 6.29
CA SER A 379 6.22 -11.73 7.30
C SER A 379 7.60 -11.40 6.71
N GLY A 380 7.79 -11.65 5.40
CA GLY A 380 9.04 -11.39 4.70
C GLY A 380 9.05 -10.09 3.87
N TYR A 381 8.10 -9.17 4.10
CA TYR A 381 8.12 -7.87 3.44
C TYR A 381 8.84 -6.86 4.32
N GLN A 382 9.82 -6.15 3.73
CA GLN A 382 10.58 -5.12 4.43
C GLN A 382 10.56 -3.80 3.66
N ILE A 383 10.45 -2.71 4.41
CA ILE A 383 10.33 -1.34 3.93
C ILE A 383 11.70 -0.66 4.04
N MET A 384 12.23 -0.25 2.90
CA MET A 384 13.42 0.63 2.81
C MET A 384 13.02 2.10 2.65
N ASP A 385 11.85 2.36 2.06
CA ASP A 385 11.28 3.68 1.83
C ASP A 385 9.74 3.63 1.76
N PHE A 386 9.06 4.77 1.91
CA PHE A 386 7.61 4.92 1.71
C PHE A 386 7.24 5.30 0.26
N ASP A 387 8.02 4.83 -0.71
CA ASP A 387 7.90 5.17 -2.13
C ASP A 387 6.81 4.39 -2.88
N ASN A 388 6.34 3.28 -2.30
CA ASN A 388 5.40 2.35 -2.91
C ASN A 388 4.13 2.14 -2.05
N TYR A 389 3.08 1.60 -2.67
CA TYR A 389 1.77 1.42 -2.04
C TYR A 389 1.76 0.41 -0.89
N SER A 390 2.60 -0.62 -0.92
CA SER A 390 2.71 -1.62 0.17
C SER A 390 3.20 -0.95 1.46
N ALA A 391 4.33 -0.23 1.37
CA ALA A 391 4.92 0.50 2.49
C ALA A 391 3.98 1.59 3.03
N GLN A 392 3.30 2.31 2.13
CA GLN A 392 2.30 3.32 2.47
C GLN A 392 1.11 2.72 3.21
N LEU A 393 0.52 1.61 2.73
CA LEU A 393 -0.58 0.95 3.43
C LEU A 393 -0.16 0.54 4.84
N ILE A 394 0.99 -0.13 4.97
CA ILE A 394 1.49 -0.62 6.27
C ILE A 394 1.68 0.55 7.25
N LEU A 395 2.28 1.66 6.81
CA LEU A 395 2.47 2.82 7.69
C LEU A 395 1.13 3.32 8.23
N ILE A 396 0.16 3.55 7.33
CA ILE A 396 -1.13 4.14 7.69
C ILE A 396 -1.96 3.19 8.56
N ASP A 397 -1.99 1.90 8.24
CA ASP A 397 -2.64 0.86 9.04
C ASP A 397 -2.05 0.80 10.46
N GLU A 398 -0.71 0.84 10.58
CA GLU A 398 -0.06 0.76 11.90
C GLU A 398 -0.26 1.99 12.79
N ILE A 399 -0.52 3.16 12.23
CA ILE A 399 -0.75 4.39 13.01
C ILE A 399 -2.24 4.68 13.24
N GLU A 400 -3.14 3.98 12.56
CA GLU A 400 -4.58 4.06 12.82
C GLU A 400 -4.93 3.28 14.10
N GLU A 401 -5.10 4.01 15.20
CA GLU A 401 -5.63 3.45 16.46
C GLU A 401 -6.76 4.29 17.09
N PHE A 402 -7.03 5.49 16.54
CA PHE A 402 -8.00 6.42 17.15
C PHE A 402 -9.45 5.93 17.03
N SER A 403 -9.73 5.00 16.11
CA SER A 403 -11.07 4.43 15.94
C SER A 403 -11.26 3.06 16.59
N ARG A 404 -10.27 2.56 17.36
CA ARG A 404 -10.34 1.22 17.93
C ARG A 404 -11.39 1.19 19.06
N ILE A 405 -12.35 0.28 18.91
CA ILE A 405 -13.50 0.13 19.82
C ILE A 405 -13.23 -1.05 20.77
N SER A 406 -13.06 -0.78 22.06
CA SER A 406 -12.80 -1.85 23.04
C SER A 406 -14.10 -2.43 23.59
N ARG A 407 -14.15 -3.75 23.80
CA ARG A 407 -15.08 -4.39 24.76
C ARG A 407 -14.42 -4.32 26.13
N ALA A 408 -14.35 -3.12 26.67
CA ALA A 408 -13.61 -2.84 27.90
C ALA A 408 -14.17 -3.49 29.17
N ASN A 409 -15.33 -4.17 29.11
CA ASN A 409 -15.98 -4.63 30.32
C ASN A 409 -16.70 -5.98 30.16
N GLN A 410 -16.76 -6.73 31.28
CA GLN A 410 -17.55 -7.95 31.45
C GLN A 410 -19.04 -7.77 31.09
N TYR A 411 -19.49 -6.52 30.94
CA TYR A 411 -20.86 -6.09 30.63
C TYR A 411 -21.21 -5.95 29.14
N ARG A 412 -20.31 -6.27 28.20
CA ARG A 412 -20.56 -6.25 26.73
C ARG A 412 -20.95 -4.86 26.17
N THR A 413 -20.46 -3.77 26.74
CA THR A 413 -20.68 -2.40 26.26
C THR A 413 -19.58 -1.94 25.29
N PHE A 414 -19.93 -1.07 24.34
CA PHE A 414 -18.98 -0.42 23.43
C PHE A 414 -18.21 0.68 24.16
N VAL A 415 -16.88 0.69 24.06
CA VAL A 415 -16.06 1.85 24.42
C VAL A 415 -15.40 2.41 23.17
N ASN A 416 -15.80 3.64 22.81
CA ASN A 416 -15.56 4.23 21.49
C ASN A 416 -14.12 4.69 21.24
N GLN A 417 -13.24 4.64 22.24
CA GLN A 417 -11.85 5.09 22.06
C GLN A 417 -10.88 4.30 22.94
N PHE A 418 -10.00 3.54 22.29
CA PHE A 418 -8.90 2.82 22.95
C PHE A 418 -7.78 3.77 23.43
N CYS A 419 -7.39 4.72 22.57
CA CYS A 419 -6.45 5.78 22.87
C CYS A 419 -6.70 7.01 21.99
N LYS A 420 -6.15 8.16 22.38
CA LYS A 420 -6.04 9.32 21.49
C LYS A 420 -4.78 9.19 20.65
N CYS A 421 -4.86 9.64 19.40
CA CYS A 421 -3.74 9.63 18.48
C CYS A 421 -3.32 11.06 18.14
N GLU A 422 -2.03 11.36 18.28
CA GLU A 422 -1.43 12.57 17.72
C GLU A 422 -0.36 12.17 16.70
N VAL A 423 -0.37 12.82 15.52
CA VAL A 423 0.63 12.59 14.48
C VAL A 423 1.07 13.92 13.88
N ASN A 424 2.37 14.18 13.85
CA ASN A 424 2.97 15.36 13.22
C ASN A 424 4.41 15.08 12.74
N MET A 425 5.04 16.10 12.16
CA MET A 425 6.47 16.10 11.87
C MET A 425 7.19 17.09 12.80
N GLU A 426 8.24 16.65 13.48
CA GLU A 426 9.13 17.51 14.27
C GLU A 426 10.58 17.28 13.82
N ASN A 427 11.26 18.33 13.37
CA ASN A 427 12.64 18.23 12.87
C ASN A 427 12.83 17.08 11.87
N GLU A 428 11.93 16.97 10.88
CA GLU A 428 11.91 15.89 9.87
C GLU A 428 11.66 14.47 10.41
N CYS A 429 11.32 14.32 11.69
CA CYS A 429 10.92 13.06 12.31
C CYS A 429 9.39 12.93 12.37
N LEU A 430 8.86 11.80 11.89
CA LEU A 430 7.46 11.43 12.06
C LEU A 430 7.23 11.07 13.52
N CYS A 431 6.47 11.90 14.23
CA CYS A 431 6.14 11.68 15.63
C CYS A 431 4.71 11.19 15.75
N ILE A 432 4.53 10.05 16.42
CA ILE A 432 3.25 9.37 16.61
C ILE A 432 3.08 9.12 18.11
N ASP A 433 2.05 9.71 18.71
CA ASP A 433 1.72 9.50 20.12
C ASP A 433 0.37 8.81 20.25
N PHE A 434 0.37 7.69 20.99
CA PHE A 434 -0.84 7.06 21.51
C PHE A 434 -0.98 7.40 22.98
N ILE A 435 -2.02 8.17 23.32
CA ILE A 435 -2.26 8.67 24.67
C ILE A 435 -3.41 7.88 25.29
N PHE A 436 -3.11 7.23 26.41
CA PHE A 436 -4.04 6.38 27.16
C PHE A 436 -4.50 7.11 28.42
N ASP A 437 -5.66 7.78 28.35
CA ASP A 437 -6.16 8.64 29.43
C ASP A 437 -7.53 8.23 29.99
N ASP A 438 -8.14 7.17 29.46
CA ASP A 438 -9.42 6.66 29.92
C ASP A 438 -9.26 5.69 31.11
N ASN A 439 -9.71 6.13 32.30
CA ASN A 439 -9.64 5.33 33.51
C ASN A 439 -10.84 4.39 33.72
N GLU A 440 -11.83 4.42 32.83
CA GLU A 440 -13.03 3.57 32.87
C GLU A 440 -12.80 2.21 32.21
N ILE A 441 -11.66 2.04 31.51
CA ILE A 441 -11.27 0.79 30.86
C ILE A 441 -10.25 0.04 31.75
N ASP A 442 -10.71 -1.01 32.42
CA ASP A 442 -9.92 -1.75 33.43
C ASP A 442 -8.65 -2.41 32.85
N ASP A 443 -8.63 -2.74 31.56
CA ASP A 443 -7.55 -3.51 30.91
C ASP A 443 -6.63 -2.70 29.96
N LEU A 444 -6.71 -1.37 29.92
CA LEU A 444 -5.73 -0.60 29.12
C LEU A 444 -4.31 -0.85 29.63
N ASP A 445 -3.40 -1.20 28.72
CA ASP A 445 -1.99 -1.48 29.01
C ASP A 445 -1.11 -0.79 27.94
N PRO A 446 -0.68 0.45 28.21
CA PRO A 446 0.19 1.21 27.30
C PRO A 446 1.51 0.47 27.00
N SER A 447 2.07 -0.24 27.98
CA SER A 447 3.30 -1.02 27.83
C SER A 447 3.12 -2.16 26.83
N ARG A 448 2.02 -2.90 26.91
CA ARG A 448 1.72 -3.98 25.98
C ARG A 448 1.52 -3.44 24.56
N ALA A 449 0.68 -2.41 24.41
CA ALA A 449 0.46 -1.76 23.12
C ALA A 449 1.77 -1.27 22.50
N PHE A 450 2.63 -0.65 23.31
CA PHE A 450 3.96 -0.21 22.89
C PHE A 450 4.83 -1.36 22.39
N LYS A 451 4.93 -2.46 23.16
CA LYS A 451 5.75 -3.62 22.76
C LYS A 451 5.26 -4.25 21.46
N ASP A 452 3.94 -4.36 21.28
CA ASP A 452 3.36 -4.95 20.07
C ASP A 452 3.69 -4.08 18.83
N LYS A 453 3.54 -2.76 18.94
CA LYS A 453 3.92 -1.81 17.88
C LYS A 453 5.44 -1.78 17.61
N CYS A 454 6.27 -1.84 18.65
CA CYS A 454 7.72 -1.93 18.49
C CYS A 454 8.13 -3.17 17.70
N ARG A 455 7.60 -4.35 18.03
CA ARG A 455 7.89 -5.58 17.28
C ARG A 455 7.52 -5.40 15.82
N ARG A 456 6.36 -4.79 15.56
CA ARG A 456 5.86 -4.57 14.21
C ARG A 456 6.74 -3.62 13.41
N PHE A 457 7.02 -2.40 13.89
CA PHE A 457 7.89 -1.44 13.20
C PHE A 457 9.29 -1.99 12.96
N ILE A 458 9.89 -2.64 13.96
CA ILE A 458 11.24 -3.21 13.83
C ILE A 458 11.25 -4.39 12.83
N SER A 459 10.19 -5.21 12.79
CA SER A 459 10.12 -6.34 11.85
C SER A 459 9.95 -5.90 10.39
N VAL A 460 9.19 -4.84 10.16
CA VAL A 460 8.77 -4.44 8.81
C VAL A 460 9.67 -3.40 8.18
N LEU A 461 10.46 -2.65 8.97
CA LEU A 461 11.42 -1.68 8.44
C LEU A 461 12.79 -2.35 8.27
N ASP A 462 13.38 -2.23 7.08
CA ASP A 462 14.77 -2.63 6.83
C ASP A 462 15.71 -1.55 7.36
N ILE A 463 15.90 -1.52 8.69
CA ILE A 463 16.65 -0.47 9.40
C ILE A 463 18.05 -0.20 8.80
N PRO A 464 18.85 -1.21 8.40
CA PRO A 464 20.13 -0.97 7.73
C PRO A 464 20.02 -0.24 6.38
N ASN A 465 19.03 -0.61 5.58
CA ASN A 465 18.87 -0.09 4.21
C ASN A 465 17.85 1.05 4.12
N LEU A 466 17.28 1.49 5.24
CA LEU A 466 16.31 2.58 5.30
C LEU A 466 16.89 3.87 4.68
N THR A 467 16.06 4.61 3.96
CA THR A 467 16.46 5.92 3.43
C THR A 467 16.64 6.95 4.55
N SER A 468 17.58 7.87 4.36
CA SER A 468 17.99 8.81 5.42
C SER A 468 16.92 9.85 5.79
N ASN A 469 15.95 10.08 4.91
CA ASN A 469 14.80 10.97 5.15
C ASN A 469 13.74 10.33 6.06
N ILE A 470 13.88 9.05 6.43
CA ILE A 470 12.96 8.37 7.33
C ILE A 470 13.52 8.36 8.74
N SER A 471 12.79 9.04 9.62
CA SER A 471 12.97 9.01 11.06
C SER A 471 11.59 8.93 11.71
N ILE A 472 11.40 8.00 12.65
CA ILE A 472 10.14 7.76 13.35
C ILE A 472 10.38 7.81 14.85
N ARG A 473 9.57 8.60 15.55
CA ARG A 473 9.42 8.57 17.00
C ARG A 473 8.00 8.13 17.33
N PHE A 474 7.87 6.95 17.92
CA PHE A 474 6.59 6.40 18.35
C PHE A 474 6.53 6.35 19.87
N ARG A 475 5.43 6.85 20.46
CA ARG A 475 5.22 6.84 21.91
C ARG A 475 3.87 6.25 22.30
N CYS A 476 3.89 5.46 23.37
CA CYS A 476 2.68 5.19 24.17
C CYS A 476 2.80 5.96 25.49
N ILE A 477 1.83 6.82 25.77
CA ILE A 477 1.82 7.71 26.92
C ILE A 477 0.71 7.26 27.87
N GLY A 478 1.09 6.68 29.01
CA GLY A 478 0.17 6.34 30.08
C GLY A 478 -0.26 7.59 30.85
N GLN A 479 -1.55 7.89 30.85
CA GLN A 479 -2.19 8.88 31.72
C GLN A 479 -3.25 8.22 32.63
N LEU A 480 -3.12 6.92 32.86
CA LEU A 480 -4.01 6.11 33.69
C LEU A 480 -3.64 6.19 35.17
N LYS A 481 -4.56 5.82 36.07
CA LYS A 481 -4.27 5.71 37.52
C LYS A 481 -3.15 4.69 37.80
N LYS A 482 -3.15 3.58 37.06
CA LYS A 482 -2.19 2.47 37.20
C LYS A 482 -0.90 2.64 36.39
N ASP A 483 -0.89 3.54 35.41
CA ASP A 483 0.26 3.76 34.51
C ASP A 483 0.38 5.24 34.13
N LYS A 484 1.49 5.85 34.54
CA LYS A 484 1.87 7.24 34.26
C LYS A 484 3.15 7.36 33.41
N LYS A 485 3.58 6.25 32.81
CA LYS A 485 4.87 6.16 32.13
C LYS A 485 4.76 6.58 30.68
N THR A 486 5.86 7.05 30.13
CA THR A 486 6.04 7.26 28.69
C THR A 486 6.96 6.21 28.14
N TYR A 487 6.47 5.43 27.19
CA TYR A 487 7.21 4.42 26.45
C TYR A 487 7.53 4.98 25.08
N GLU A 488 8.80 4.99 24.67
CA GLU A 488 9.24 5.61 23.42
C GLU A 488 10.14 4.70 22.60
N LEU A 489 9.86 4.64 21.30
CA LEU A 489 10.67 4.04 20.25
C LEU A 489 11.17 5.18 19.35
N GLN A 490 12.47 5.23 19.11
CA GLN A 490 13.08 6.04 18.06
C GLN A 490 13.72 5.12 17.03
N LEU A 491 13.47 5.37 15.75
CA LEU A 491 13.97 4.57 14.65
C LEU A 491 14.39 5.47 13.50
N SER A 492 15.58 5.21 12.97
CA SER A 492 16.10 5.78 11.73
C SER A 492 17.09 4.80 11.10
N LYS A 493 17.67 5.16 9.95
CA LYS A 493 18.71 4.34 9.32
C LYS A 493 19.81 3.95 10.33
N ASN A 494 20.10 2.66 10.44
CA ASN A 494 21.09 2.07 11.37
C ASN A 494 20.87 2.37 12.86
N HIS A 495 19.71 2.88 13.28
CA HIS A 495 19.49 3.28 14.66
C HIS A 495 18.10 2.85 15.14
N VAL A 496 18.07 2.14 16.27
CA VAL A 496 16.86 1.83 17.01
C VAL A 496 17.14 2.05 18.48
N LYS A 497 16.25 2.78 19.14
CA LYS A 497 16.33 3.06 20.58
C LYS A 497 14.97 2.90 21.21
N ILE A 498 14.93 2.21 22.35
CA ILE A 498 13.75 2.11 23.22
C ILE A 498 14.07 2.78 24.55
N SER A 499 13.17 3.64 25.02
CA SER A 499 13.27 4.24 26.35
C SER A 499 11.94 4.21 27.11
N ILE A 500 12.03 4.25 28.43
CA ILE A 500 10.89 4.39 29.34
C ILE A 500 11.19 5.54 30.30
N ASP A 501 10.34 6.57 30.31
CA ASP A 501 10.53 7.79 31.09
C ASP A 501 11.91 8.44 30.84
N GLY A 502 12.38 8.39 29.58
CA GLY A 502 13.68 8.90 29.16
C GLY A 502 14.87 7.98 29.48
N VAL A 503 14.67 6.87 30.20
CA VAL A 503 15.71 5.90 30.50
C VAL A 503 15.77 4.84 29.41
N GLU A 504 16.89 4.78 28.70
CA GLU A 504 17.14 3.85 27.60
C GLU A 504 17.22 2.39 28.06
N LYS A 505 16.78 1.46 27.21
CA LYS A 505 16.91 0.02 27.40
C LYS A 505 18.14 -0.50 26.66
N GLU A 506 19.10 -1.04 27.42
CA GLU A 506 20.37 -1.55 26.89
C GLU A 506 20.20 -2.79 25.99
N ASP A 507 19.23 -3.66 26.30
CA ASP A 507 18.89 -4.83 25.46
C ASP A 507 17.42 -4.81 25.00
N ILE A 508 17.24 -4.46 23.72
CA ILE A 508 15.93 -4.42 23.06
C ILE A 508 15.32 -5.83 22.93
N ASN A 509 16.13 -6.86 22.68
CA ASN A 509 15.63 -8.23 22.50
C ASN A 509 15.07 -8.79 23.80
N GLU A 510 15.81 -8.59 24.90
CA GLU A 510 15.36 -8.96 26.23
C GLU A 510 14.06 -8.22 26.58
N TYR A 511 13.99 -6.92 26.30
CA TYR A 511 12.80 -6.11 26.58
C TYR A 511 11.56 -6.56 25.79
N LEU A 512 11.72 -6.84 24.49
CA LEU A 512 10.64 -7.26 23.60
C LEU A 512 10.33 -8.77 23.70
N LYS A 513 11.19 -9.55 24.37
CA LYS A 513 11.14 -11.02 24.47
C LYS A 513 11.07 -11.68 23.09
N SER A 514 11.95 -11.25 22.17
CA SER A 514 12.02 -11.79 20.81
C SER A 514 13.44 -12.23 20.48
N ALA A 515 13.57 -13.40 19.84
CA ALA A 515 14.84 -13.92 19.36
C ALA A 515 15.22 -13.39 17.96
N GLU A 516 14.29 -12.73 17.26
CA GLU A 516 14.40 -12.44 15.82
C GLU A 516 15.18 -11.16 15.48
N PHE A 517 15.36 -10.21 16.40
CA PHE A 517 15.97 -8.91 16.07
C PHE A 517 17.52 -8.91 16.13
N VAL A 518 18.16 -10.07 16.29
CA VAL A 518 19.62 -10.25 16.14
C VAL A 518 19.94 -10.71 14.72
N ARG A 519 19.75 -9.81 13.75
CA ARG A 519 20.64 -9.77 12.59
C ARG A 519 21.48 -8.49 12.74
N GLU A 520 22.70 -8.71 13.22
CA GLU A 520 23.84 -7.77 13.26
C GLU A 520 23.88 -6.70 14.38
N LYS A 521 24.06 -7.17 15.63
CA LYS A 521 25.02 -6.53 16.55
C LYS A 521 26.43 -6.81 16.01
N ASN A 522 26.89 -6.04 15.02
CA ASN A 522 28.29 -5.82 14.67
C ASN A 522 28.42 -4.58 13.79
N ILE A 523 27.93 -3.44 14.29
CA ILE A 523 28.32 -2.12 13.78
C ILE A 523 29.47 -1.66 14.68
N ARG A 524 30.70 -1.79 14.15
CA ARG A 524 31.83 -0.95 14.56
C ARG A 524 31.93 0.23 13.61
#